data_AF-A0A964XVS4-F1
#
_entry.id   AF-A0A964XVS4-F1
#
_cell.length_a   1.000
_cell.length_b   1.000
_cell.length_c   1.000
_cell.angle_alpha   90.00
_cell.angle_beta   90.00
_cell.angle_gamma   90.00
#
_symmetry.space_group_name_H-M   'P 1'
#
loop_
_entity.id
_entity.type
_entity.pdbx_description
1 polymer ?
#
loop_
_entity_poly.entity_id
_entity_poly.type
_entity_poly.pdbx_seq_one_letter_code
_entity_poly.pdbx_strand_id
1 'polypeptide(L)'
;MTQPLRVAGYQGPASILSASLSSLCEQLQQHAVEFGPLEWTPNVTSTGESAASLFASVEAGERQLCYMASGYLSARVTALQVLDLPFTVSDRAHALTLLDGHAGELLRQAVEQDSGYKV
;
A
#
# COMPACT_ATOMS: atom_id res chain seq x y z
N MET A 1 -7.12 11.22 -24.14
CA MET A 1 -6.11 11.63 -23.15
C MET A 1 -6.14 10.59 -22.05
N THR A 2 -4.99 9.99 -21.72
CA THR A 2 -4.90 8.99 -20.64
C THR A 2 -5.08 9.69 -19.29
N GLN A 3 -5.91 9.14 -18.41
CA GLN A 3 -6.11 9.68 -17.06
C GLN A 3 -4.79 9.57 -16.27
N PRO A 4 -4.41 10.59 -15.46
CA PRO A 4 -3.19 10.51 -14.66
C PRO A 4 -3.27 9.38 -13.63
N LEU A 5 -2.12 8.75 -13.39
CA LEU A 5 -1.93 7.82 -12.28
C LEU A 5 -1.84 8.65 -10.99
N ARG A 6 -2.79 8.46 -10.08
CA ARG A 6 -2.85 9.16 -8.80
C ARG A 6 -2.32 8.28 -7.68
N VAL A 7 -1.31 8.78 -7.00
CA VAL A 7 -0.61 8.06 -5.94
C VAL A 7 -0.60 8.93 -4.69
N ALA A 8 -0.80 8.33 -3.51
CA ALA A 8 -0.80 9.09 -2.26
C ALA A 8 -0.31 8.28 -1.05
N GLY A 9 0.40 8.97 -0.16
CA GLY A 9 0.83 8.48 1.15
C GLY A 9 0.14 9.23 2.30
N TYR A 10 0.37 8.78 3.53
CA TYR A 10 -0.27 9.36 4.73
C TYR A 10 0.68 9.60 5.91
N GLN A 11 2.00 9.49 5.70
CA GLN A 11 3.02 9.70 6.74
C GLN A 11 4.02 10.79 6.33
N GLY A 12 4.66 11.40 7.33
CA GLY A 12 5.64 12.46 7.14
C GLY A 12 6.94 12.01 6.45
N PRO A 13 7.84 12.95 6.14
CA PRO A 13 9.05 12.70 5.34
C PRO A 13 10.09 11.79 6.02
N ALA A 14 10.02 11.61 7.35
CA ALA A 14 10.88 10.69 8.08
C ALA A 14 10.46 9.21 7.97
N SER A 15 9.30 8.92 7.36
CA SER A 15 8.84 7.55 7.18
C SER A 15 9.59 6.86 6.05
N ILE A 16 10.05 5.64 6.32
CA ILE A 16 10.58 4.75 5.28
C ILE A 16 9.55 4.46 4.19
N LEU A 17 8.25 4.38 4.51
CA LEU A 17 7.19 4.13 3.54
C LEU A 17 6.99 5.32 2.60
N SER A 18 7.06 6.54 3.13
CA SER A 18 7.01 7.75 2.31
C SER A 18 8.25 7.87 1.41
N ALA A 19 9.44 7.51 1.91
CA ALA A 19 10.67 7.46 1.11
C ALA A 19 10.59 6.40 -0.01
N SER A 20 10.14 5.18 0.30
CA SER A 20 9.96 4.11 -0.69
C SER A 20 8.93 4.49 -1.74
N LEU A 21 7.81 5.10 -1.35
CA LEU A 21 6.78 5.52 -2.30
C LEU A 21 7.26 6.68 -3.20
N SER A 22 8.06 7.61 -2.66
CA SER A 22 8.72 8.65 -3.47
C SER A 22 9.64 8.03 -4.52
N SER A 23 10.47 7.06 -4.14
CA SER A 23 11.36 6.35 -5.07
C SER A 23 10.58 5.60 -6.16
N LEU A 24 9.46 4.95 -5.80
CA LEU A 24 8.56 4.33 -6.79
C LEU A 24 7.96 5.37 -7.74
N CYS A 25 7.52 6.53 -7.23
CA CYS A 25 6.97 7.61 -8.05
C CYS A 25 8.01 8.17 -9.05
N GLU A 26 9.26 8.32 -8.63
CA GLU A 26 10.36 8.73 -9.52
C GLU A 26 10.56 7.73 -10.66
N GLN A 27 10.52 6.42 -10.37
CA GLN A 27 10.59 5.38 -11.39
C GLN A 27 9.36 5.41 -12.32
N LEU A 28 8.15 5.52 -11.79
CA LEU A 28 6.93 5.60 -12.61
C LEU A 28 6.92 6.83 -13.53
N GLN A 29 7.45 7.96 -13.08
CA GLN A 29 7.60 9.16 -13.90
C GLN A 29 8.58 8.96 -15.07
N GLN A 30 9.66 8.20 -14.86
CA GLN A 30 10.59 7.82 -15.94
C GLN A 30 9.91 6.94 -17.01
N HIS A 31 8.83 6.24 -16.64
CA HIS A 31 8.03 5.37 -17.50
C HIS A 31 6.67 6.00 -17.88
N ALA A 32 6.54 7.33 -17.86
CA ALA A 32 5.26 8.01 -18.13
C ALA A 32 4.66 7.75 -19.53
N VAL A 33 5.46 7.26 -20.49
CA VAL A 33 4.95 6.82 -21.81
C VAL A 33 4.04 5.60 -21.67
N GLU A 34 4.32 4.72 -20.72
CA GLU A 34 3.59 3.48 -20.46
C GLU A 34 2.39 3.71 -19.52
N PHE A 35 2.60 4.49 -18.44
CA PHE A 35 1.61 4.65 -17.37
C PHE A 35 0.84 5.98 -17.40
N GLY A 36 1.22 6.90 -18.29
CA GLY A 36 0.67 8.25 -18.33
C GLY A 36 1.30 9.20 -17.29
N PRO A 37 0.76 10.42 -17.18
CA PRO A 37 1.25 11.41 -16.20
C PRO A 37 0.97 10.95 -14.77
N LEU A 38 1.88 11.27 -13.85
CA LEU A 38 1.78 10.93 -12.42
C LEU A 38 1.38 12.16 -11.59
N GLU A 39 0.35 12.02 -10.77
CA GLU A 39 -0.02 12.96 -9.70
C GLU A 39 0.27 12.30 -8.34
N TRP A 40 1.19 12.88 -7.57
CA TRP A 40 1.66 12.30 -6.31
C TRP A 40 1.43 13.23 -5.13
N THR A 41 0.79 12.73 -4.06
CA THR A 41 0.60 13.43 -2.78
C THR A 41 1.36 12.72 -1.66
N PRO A 42 2.47 13.29 -1.12
CA PRO A 42 3.29 12.62 -0.12
C PRO A 42 2.58 12.23 1.16
N ASN A 43 1.72 13.13 1.65
CA ASN A 43 1.01 12.95 2.90
C ASN A 43 -0.33 13.67 2.91
N VAL A 44 -1.42 12.94 2.67
CA VAL A 44 -2.79 13.45 2.70
C VAL A 44 -3.21 13.99 4.07
N THR A 45 -2.60 13.49 5.15
CA THR A 45 -2.94 13.92 6.52
C THR A 45 -2.48 15.34 6.81
N SER A 46 -1.49 15.85 6.07
CA SER A 46 -1.03 17.23 6.20
C SER A 46 -2.07 18.25 5.72
N THR A 47 -3.04 17.82 4.91
CA THR A 47 -4.15 18.65 4.41
C THR A 47 -5.49 18.29 5.04
N GLY A 48 -5.50 17.50 6.12
CA GLY A 48 -6.69 17.16 6.89
C GLY A 48 -7.48 15.94 6.39
N GLU A 49 -7.02 15.25 5.35
CA GLU A 49 -7.61 13.99 4.90
C GLU A 49 -7.14 12.83 5.80
N SER A 50 -8.05 11.94 6.18
CA SER A 50 -7.71 10.78 7.00
C SER A 50 -7.05 9.67 6.17
N ALA A 51 -6.22 8.83 6.80
CA ALA A 51 -5.67 7.64 6.13
C ALA A 51 -6.78 6.69 5.64
N ALA A 52 -7.87 6.54 6.41
CA ALA A 52 -9.02 5.74 6.01
C ALA A 52 -9.71 6.28 4.74
N SER A 53 -9.82 7.60 4.60
CA SER A 53 -10.34 8.25 3.39
C SER A 53 -9.45 7.98 2.18
N LEU A 54 -8.13 8.04 2.35
CA LEU A 54 -7.18 7.65 1.31
C LEU A 54 -7.40 6.19 0.88
N PHE A 55 -7.49 5.28 1.84
CA PHE A 55 -7.71 3.86 1.55
C PHE A 55 -9.02 3.63 0.79
N ALA A 56 -10.11 4.27 1.22
CA ALA A 56 -11.40 4.20 0.51
C ALA A 56 -11.30 4.74 -0.93
N SER A 57 -10.58 5.84 -1.15
CA SER A 57 -10.38 6.41 -2.49
C SER A 57 -9.60 5.47 -3.43
N VAL A 58 -8.66 4.70 -2.89
CA VAL A 58 -7.90 3.70 -3.66
C VAL A 58 -8.78 2.50 -3.99
N GLU A 59 -9.55 2.02 -3.03
CA GLU A 59 -10.49 0.92 -3.23
C GLU A 59 -11.59 1.27 -4.24
N ALA A 60 -12.02 2.53 -4.27
CA ALA A 60 -12.99 3.06 -5.24
C ALA A 60 -12.38 3.37 -6.63
N GLY A 61 -11.06 3.27 -6.79
CA GLY A 61 -10.35 3.56 -8.05
C GLY A 61 -10.18 5.05 -8.36
N GLU A 62 -10.48 5.95 -7.42
CA GLU A 62 -10.23 7.40 -7.56
C GLU A 62 -8.72 7.69 -7.57
N ARG A 63 -7.98 6.92 -6.76
CA ARG A 63 -6.52 6.84 -6.74
C ARG A 63 -6.08 5.42 -7.04
N GLN A 64 -4.91 5.25 -7.63
CA GLN A 64 -4.46 3.94 -8.09
C GLN A 64 -3.48 3.26 -7.11
N LEU A 65 -2.78 4.04 -6.28
CA LEU A 65 -1.76 3.46 -5.40
C LEU A 65 -1.60 4.22 -4.08
N CYS A 66 -1.44 3.46 -2.99
CA CYS A 66 -0.97 3.92 -1.69
C CYS A 66 -0.19 2.77 -1.00
N TYR A 67 0.51 3.06 0.10
CA TYR A 67 0.87 2.03 1.07
C TYR A 67 -0.17 1.97 2.19
N MET A 68 -0.23 0.85 2.90
CA MET A 68 -1.14 0.63 4.03
C MET A 68 -0.49 -0.30 5.04
N ALA A 69 -0.63 -0.01 6.34
CA ALA A 69 -0.32 -0.98 7.38
C ALA A 69 -1.45 -2.02 7.48
N SER A 70 -1.13 -3.31 7.54
CA SER A 70 -2.09 -4.42 7.59
C SER A 70 -3.15 -4.29 8.69
N GLY A 71 -2.81 -3.68 9.83
CA GLY A 71 -3.74 -3.43 10.93
C GLY A 71 -4.96 -2.56 10.58
N TYR A 72 -4.91 -1.76 9.50
CA TYR A 72 -6.10 -1.04 9.00
C TYR A 72 -7.12 -1.96 8.33
N LEU A 73 -6.69 -3.15 7.91
CA LEU A 73 -7.49 -4.07 7.12
C LEU A 73 -7.82 -5.36 7.88
N SER A 74 -7.13 -5.67 8.98
CA SER A 74 -7.24 -6.93 9.73
C SER A 74 -8.61 -7.19 10.38
N ALA A 75 -9.43 -6.16 10.59
CA ALA A 75 -10.82 -6.31 11.02
C ALA A 75 -11.73 -6.85 9.91
N ARG A 76 -11.41 -6.58 8.64
CA ARG A 76 -12.13 -7.07 7.45
C ARG A 76 -11.51 -8.37 6.91
N VAL A 77 -10.17 -8.40 6.82
CA VAL A 77 -9.39 -9.53 6.31
C VAL A 77 -8.72 -10.23 7.49
N THR A 78 -9.43 -11.17 8.10
CA THR A 78 -8.99 -11.83 9.35
C THR A 78 -7.64 -12.53 9.21
N ALA A 79 -7.32 -13.03 8.01
CA ALA A 79 -6.03 -13.68 7.73
C ALA A 79 -4.81 -12.79 8.03
N LEU A 80 -4.95 -11.46 7.93
CA LEU A 80 -3.86 -10.51 8.23
C LEU A 80 -3.49 -10.46 9.71
N GLN A 81 -4.35 -10.93 10.62
CA GLN A 81 -4.06 -10.95 12.07
C GLN A 81 -2.86 -11.83 12.42
N VAL A 82 -2.48 -12.77 11.54
CA VAL A 82 -1.27 -13.58 11.71
C VAL A 82 0.00 -12.71 11.77
N LEU A 83 -0.01 -11.54 11.11
CA LEU A 83 1.12 -10.60 11.08
C LEU A 83 1.26 -9.81 12.40
N ASP A 84 0.21 -9.77 13.21
CA ASP A 84 0.18 -9.03 14.48
C ASP A 84 0.48 -9.93 15.69
N LEU A 85 0.74 -11.24 15.47
CA LEU A 85 1.05 -12.16 16.55
C LEU A 85 2.42 -11.84 17.19
N PRO A 86 2.48 -11.59 18.50
CA PRO A 86 3.73 -11.24 19.16
C PRO A 86 4.66 -12.45 19.23
N PHE A 87 5.96 -12.20 19.03
CA PHE A 87 7.05 -13.18 19.19
C PHE A 87 7.00 -14.40 18.26
N THR A 88 6.19 -14.38 17.20
CA THR A 88 6.16 -15.44 16.17
C THR A 88 7.29 -15.31 15.14
N VAL A 89 7.82 -14.10 15.00
CA VAL A 89 8.94 -13.77 14.10
C VAL A 89 10.10 -13.24 14.92
N SER A 90 11.25 -13.89 14.81
CA SER A 90 12.53 -13.45 15.41
C SER A 90 13.55 -12.99 14.37
N ASP A 91 13.35 -13.34 13.10
CA ASP A 91 14.21 -12.98 11.97
C ASP A 91 13.40 -12.28 10.88
N ARG A 92 13.70 -11.01 10.66
CA ARG A 92 13.05 -10.18 9.63
C ARG A 92 13.30 -10.70 8.23
N ALA A 93 14.51 -11.13 7.90
CA ALA A 93 14.84 -11.58 6.54
C ALA A 93 14.09 -12.88 6.19
N HIS A 94 14.01 -13.79 7.16
CA HIS A 94 13.22 -15.01 7.02
C HIS A 94 11.72 -14.69 6.84
N ALA A 95 11.15 -13.78 7.64
CA ALA A 95 9.76 -13.39 7.50
C ALA A 95 9.43 -12.77 6.14
N LEU A 96 10.30 -11.90 5.62
CA LEU A 96 10.13 -11.34 4.27
C LEU A 96 10.20 -12.43 3.20
N THR A 97 11.13 -13.40 3.33
CA THR A 97 11.21 -14.53 2.40
C THR A 97 9.94 -15.39 2.40
N LEU A 98 9.29 -15.56 3.56
CA LEU A 98 8.01 -16.28 3.64
C LEU A 98 6.87 -15.49 2.97
N LEU A 99 6.87 -14.15 3.12
CA LEU A 99 5.92 -13.27 2.45
C LEU A 99 6.12 -13.25 0.92
N ASP A 100 7.34 -13.40 0.43
CA ASP A 100 7.59 -13.55 -1.01
C ASP A 100 7.16 -14.94 -1.55
N GLY A 101 6.85 -15.88 -0.65
CA GLY A 101 6.46 -17.24 -0.97
C GLY A 101 4.97 -17.54 -0.79
N HIS A 102 4.67 -18.80 -0.50
CA HIS A 102 3.29 -19.29 -0.39
C HIS A 102 2.48 -18.58 0.71
N ALA A 103 3.11 -18.14 1.80
CA ALA A 103 2.40 -17.45 2.86
C ALA A 103 1.87 -16.08 2.38
N GLY A 104 2.66 -15.29 1.66
CA GLY A 104 2.18 -14.03 1.10
C GLY A 104 1.15 -14.22 -0.01
N GLU A 105 1.25 -15.28 -0.82
CA GLU A 105 0.20 -15.66 -1.78
C GLU A 105 -1.16 -15.84 -1.09
N LEU A 106 -1.21 -16.60 0.02
CA LEU A 106 -2.42 -16.79 0.79
C LEU A 106 -2.98 -15.47 1.34
N LEU A 107 -2.10 -14.59 1.83
CA LEU A 107 -2.51 -13.29 2.36
C LEU A 107 -3.03 -12.36 1.26
N ARG A 108 -2.40 -12.32 0.09
CA ARG A 108 -2.90 -11.56 -1.07
C ARG A 108 -4.27 -12.05 -1.49
N GLN A 109 -4.44 -13.37 -1.64
CA GLN A 109 -5.72 -13.95 -2.03
C GLN A 109 -6.82 -13.58 -1.03
N ALA A 110 -6.53 -13.64 0.28
CA ALA A 110 -7.48 -13.22 1.31
C ALA A 110 -7.83 -11.72 1.17
N VAL A 111 -6.84 -10.85 0.93
CA VAL A 111 -7.10 -9.42 0.69
C VAL A 111 -7.98 -9.22 -0.53
N GLU A 112 -7.69 -9.86 -1.66
CA GLU A 112 -8.48 -9.72 -2.89
C GLU A 112 -9.89 -10.32 -2.81
N GLN A 113 -10.10 -11.33 -1.96
CA GLN A 113 -11.41 -11.95 -1.74
C GLN A 113 -12.31 -11.09 -0.84
N ASP A 114 -11.73 -10.46 0.17
CA ASP A 114 -12.46 -9.75 1.23
C ASP A 114 -12.39 -8.21 1.06
N SER A 115 -11.80 -7.71 -0.02
CA SER A 115 -11.72 -6.28 -0.33
C SER A 115 -11.66 -5.98 -1.83
N GLY A 116 -11.80 -4.71 -2.21
CA GLY A 116 -11.55 -4.23 -3.56
C GLY A 116 -10.08 -3.95 -3.90
N TYR A 117 -9.14 -4.26 -3.00
CA TYR A 117 -7.71 -4.01 -3.24
C TYR A 117 -7.05 -5.07 -4.12
N LYS A 118 -5.98 -4.65 -4.79
CA LYS A 118 -4.97 -5.51 -5.41
C LYS A 118 -3.63 -5.20 -4.74
N VAL A 119 -2.95 -6.23 -4.24
CA VAL A 119 -1.73 -6.12 -3.41
C VAL A 119 -0.66 -7.11 -3.83
#